data_AF-A0A1R1C8Q7-F1
#
_entry.id   AF-A0A1R1C8Q7-F1
#
_cell.length_a   1.000
_cell.length_b   1.000
_cell.length_c   1.000
_cell.angle_alpha   90.00
_cell.angle_beta   90.00
_cell.angle_gamma   90.00
#
_symmetry.space_group_name_H-M   'P 1'
#
loop_
_entity.id
_entity.type
_entity.pdbx_description
1 polymer ?
#
loop_
_entity_poly.entity_id
_entity_poly.type
_entity_poly.pdbx_seq_one_letter_code
_entity_poly.pdbx_strand_id
1 'polypeptide(L)'
;MDHTELIPRTKVDYERANQLKKAKKESILLVLPQLLEWLQDINWPIAQDIEDVLVDFEDHLIPHIQAVLNSGDAGWKFSMLYGLITQLSQSQNRVDSNPVLR
;
A
#
# COMPACT_ATOMS: atom_id res chain seq x y z
N MET A 1 5.04 -20.60 6.44
CA MET A 1 5.16 -19.75 7.63
C MET A 1 3.91 -18.88 7.66
N ASP A 2 3.33 -18.69 8.85
CA ASP A 2 2.32 -17.66 9.01
C ASP A 2 3.04 -16.30 8.89
N HIS A 3 2.45 -15.33 8.17
CA HIS A 3 3.00 -13.98 8.00
C HIS A 3 2.09 -12.91 8.65
N THR A 4 1.12 -13.35 9.47
CA THR A 4 0.25 -12.47 10.26
C THR A 4 1.02 -11.60 11.24
N GLU A 5 2.30 -11.87 11.53
CA GLU A 5 3.13 -10.96 12.30
C GLU A 5 3.32 -9.60 11.62
N LEU A 6 3.28 -9.55 10.28
CA LEU A 6 3.50 -8.34 9.49
C LEU A 6 2.26 -7.45 9.36
N ILE A 7 1.07 -8.02 9.55
CA ILE A 7 -0.19 -7.30 9.37
C ILE A 7 -0.45 -6.44 10.61
N PRO A 8 -0.72 -5.13 10.49
CA PRO A 8 -1.10 -4.29 11.63
C PRO A 8 -2.28 -4.89 12.43
N ARG A 9 -2.36 -4.61 13.74
CA ARG A 9 -3.48 -5.05 14.60
C ARG A 9 -4.50 -3.93 14.83
N THR A 10 -4.07 -2.68 14.76
CA THR A 10 -4.90 -1.51 15.08
C THR A 10 -4.53 -0.35 14.16
N LYS A 11 -5.43 0.64 14.04
CA LYS A 11 -5.21 1.86 13.26
C LYS A 11 -4.05 2.75 13.73
N VAL A 12 -3.46 2.46 14.90
CA VAL A 12 -2.30 3.17 15.48
C VAL A 12 -1.11 2.24 15.70
N ASP A 13 -1.07 1.11 15.00
CA ASP A 13 0.01 0.11 15.12
C ASP A 13 1.27 0.55 14.33
N TYR A 14 1.87 1.64 14.80
CA TYR A 14 3.11 2.17 14.25
C TYR A 14 4.28 1.20 14.38
N GLU A 15 4.25 0.30 15.37
CA GLU A 15 5.28 -0.70 15.55
C GLU A 15 5.36 -1.59 14.32
N ARG A 16 4.24 -2.16 13.89
CA ARG A 16 4.20 -3.03 12.72
C ARG A 16 4.31 -2.29 11.42
N ALA A 17 3.76 -1.09 11.32
CA ALA A 17 3.99 -0.22 10.16
C ALA A 17 5.50 0.01 9.94
N ASN A 18 6.26 0.23 11.01
CA ASN A 18 7.72 0.36 10.93
C ASN A 18 8.46 -0.96 10.66
N GLN A 19 7.90 -2.10 11.08
CA GLN A 19 8.45 -3.42 10.73
C GLN A 19 8.29 -3.71 9.24
N LEU A 20 7.15 -3.36 8.64
CA LEU A 20 6.88 -3.52 7.21
C LEU A 20 7.91 -2.79 6.34
N LYS A 21 8.30 -1.56 6.72
CA LYS A 21 9.34 -0.79 6.02
C LYS A 21 10.71 -1.49 5.97
N LYS A 22 10.95 -2.48 6.83
CA LYS A 22 12.20 -3.26 6.91
C LYS A 22 12.02 -4.71 6.47
N ALA A 23 10.79 -5.12 6.15
CA ALA A 23 10.48 -6.48 5.80
C ALA A 23 10.97 -6.79 4.38
N LYS A 24 11.22 -8.08 4.13
CA LYS A 24 11.58 -8.56 2.80
C LYS A 24 10.38 -8.42 1.86
N LYS A 25 10.61 -7.98 0.63
CA LYS A 25 9.54 -7.82 -0.38
C LYS A 25 8.77 -9.13 -0.59
N GLU A 26 9.47 -10.27 -0.57
CA GLU A 26 8.85 -11.59 -0.73
C GLU A 26 7.86 -11.91 0.41
N SER A 27 8.15 -11.49 1.63
CA SER A 27 7.24 -11.66 2.77
C SER A 27 6.02 -10.76 2.67
N ILE A 28 6.20 -9.52 2.20
CA ILE A 28 5.10 -8.57 2.01
C ILE A 28 4.16 -9.02 0.90
N LEU A 29 4.69 -9.55 -0.22
CA LEU A 29 3.87 -10.09 -1.32
C LEU A 29 2.86 -11.14 -0.84
N LEU A 30 3.21 -11.94 0.17
CA LEU A 30 2.35 -13.00 0.71
C LEU A 30 1.18 -12.47 1.55
N VAL A 31 1.25 -11.21 2.01
CA VAL A 31 0.21 -10.55 2.82
C VAL A 31 -0.32 -9.27 2.15
N LEU A 32 0.00 -9.07 0.88
CA LEU A 32 -0.36 -7.87 0.12
C LEU A 32 -1.87 -7.57 0.18
N PRO A 33 -2.80 -8.52 -0.07
CA PRO A 33 -4.24 -8.26 0.03
C PRO A 33 -4.66 -7.72 1.40
N GLN A 34 -4.12 -8.29 2.48
CA GLN A 34 -4.46 -7.92 3.85
C GLN A 34 -3.89 -6.55 4.22
N LEU A 35 -2.75 -6.16 3.64
CA LEU A 35 -2.21 -4.81 3.81
C LEU A 35 -3.07 -3.76 3.10
N LEU A 36 -3.64 -4.07 1.93
CA LEU A 36 -4.58 -3.16 1.27
C LEU A 36 -5.84 -2.88 2.10
N GLU A 37 -6.29 -3.81 2.96
CA GLU A 37 -7.42 -3.58 3.87
C GLU A 37 -7.13 -2.44 4.87
N TRP A 38 -5.85 -2.18 5.18
CA TRP A 38 -5.44 -1.05 6.02
C TRP A 38 -5.57 0.32 5.34
N LEU A 39 -6.01 0.33 4.08
CA LEU A 39 -6.34 1.53 3.31
C LEU A 39 -7.85 1.71 3.13
N GLN A 40 -8.70 1.00 3.89
CA GLN A 40 -10.16 1.20 3.86
C GLN A 40 -10.59 2.59 4.35
N ASP A 41 -9.79 3.20 5.23
CA ASP A 41 -10.03 4.54 5.75
C ASP A 41 -8.71 5.30 5.87
N ILE A 42 -8.54 6.28 4.98
CA ILE A 42 -7.36 7.15 4.94
C ILE A 42 -7.17 7.99 6.21
N ASN A 43 -8.19 8.11 7.07
CA ASN A 43 -8.05 8.77 8.36
C ASN A 43 -7.36 7.89 9.40
N TRP A 44 -7.10 6.61 9.11
CA TRP A 44 -6.33 5.76 10.00
C TRP A 44 -4.90 6.29 10.11
N PRO A 45 -4.40 6.50 11.34
CA PRO A 45 -3.09 7.13 11.53
C PRO A 45 -1.90 6.42 10.87
N ILE A 46 -2.02 5.12 10.56
CA ILE A 46 -1.01 4.34 9.83
C ILE A 46 -1.25 4.22 8.32
N ALA A 47 -2.34 4.76 7.77
CA ALA A 47 -2.69 4.55 6.36
C ALA A 47 -1.56 4.98 5.42
N GLN A 48 -1.00 6.18 5.64
CA GLN A 48 0.14 6.68 4.87
C GLN A 48 1.38 5.79 5.00
N ASP A 49 1.66 5.25 6.20
CA ASP A 49 2.78 4.34 6.39
C ASP A 49 2.62 3.04 5.58
N ILE A 50 1.38 2.58 5.39
CA ILE A 50 1.08 1.41 4.56
C ILE A 50 1.19 1.78 3.07
N GLU A 51 0.71 2.94 2.65
CA GLU A 51 0.88 3.43 1.26
C GLU A 51 2.36 3.51 0.87
N ASP A 52 3.21 4.04 1.76
CA ASP A 52 4.66 4.15 1.60
C ASP A 52 5.35 2.78 1.45
N VAL A 53 4.79 1.72 2.02
CA VAL A 53 5.28 0.36 1.82
C VAL A 53 4.77 -0.21 0.49
N LEU A 54 3.49 0.00 0.17
CA LEU A 54 2.84 -0.64 -0.98
C LEU A 54 3.27 -0.06 -2.32
N VAL A 55 3.63 1.23 -2.40
CA VAL A 55 4.12 1.89 -3.62
C VAL A 55 5.24 1.12 -4.33
N ASP A 56 6.05 0.38 -3.57
CA ASP A 56 7.17 -0.42 -4.06
C ASP A 56 6.80 -1.74 -4.77
N PHE A 57 5.51 -2.06 -4.87
CA PHE A 57 4.99 -3.32 -5.40
C PHE A 57 4.33 -3.22 -6.78
N GLU A 58 4.17 -2.00 -7.31
CA GLU A 58 3.78 -1.69 -8.70
C GLU A 58 2.74 -2.67 -9.30
N ASP A 59 3.13 -3.45 -10.32
CA ASP A 59 2.26 -4.36 -11.06
C ASP A 59 1.57 -5.42 -10.19
N HIS A 60 2.19 -5.81 -9.06
CA HIS A 60 1.59 -6.76 -8.13
C HIS A 60 0.33 -6.19 -7.46
N LEU A 61 0.19 -4.86 -7.39
CA LEU A 61 -1.00 -4.22 -6.82
C LEU A 61 -2.20 -4.23 -7.77
N ILE A 62 -1.99 -4.30 -9.10
CA ILE A 62 -3.04 -4.15 -10.11
C ILE A 62 -4.27 -5.03 -9.84
N PRO A 63 -4.15 -6.36 -9.65
CA PRO A 63 -5.33 -7.20 -9.40
C PRO A 63 -6.05 -6.83 -8.09
N HIS A 64 -5.31 -6.37 -7.07
CA HIS A 64 -5.90 -5.99 -5.78
C HIS A 64 -6.59 -4.63 -5.84
N ILE A 65 -6.01 -3.65 -6.52
CA ILE A 65 -6.63 -2.35 -6.80
C ILE A 65 -7.93 -2.55 -7.58
N GLN A 66 -7.92 -3.39 -8.62
CA GLN A 66 -9.12 -3.72 -9.39
C GLN A 66 -10.20 -4.35 -8.51
N ALA A 67 -9.84 -5.25 -7.59
CA ALA A 67 -10.79 -5.84 -6.65
C ALA A 67 -11.44 -4.77 -5.74
N VAL A 68 -10.64 -3.83 -5.21
CA VAL A 68 -11.15 -2.73 -4.37
C VAL A 68 -12.06 -1.79 -5.17
N LEU A 69 -11.66 -1.39 -6.38
CA LEU A 69 -12.45 -0.51 -7.24
C LEU A 69 -13.77 -1.14 -7.70
N ASN A 70 -13.84 -2.47 -7.80
CA ASN A 70 -15.05 -3.21 -8.11
C ASN A 70 -15.89 -3.59 -6.87
N SER A 71 -15.39 -3.32 -5.66
CA SER A 71 -16.12 -3.63 -4.41
C SER A 71 -17.32 -2.69 -4.20
N GLY A 72 -18.14 -2.96 -3.17
CA GLY A 72 -19.20 -2.04 -2.74
C GLY A 72 -18.72 -0.91 -1.81
N ASP A 73 -17.44 -0.89 -1.43
CA ASP A 73 -16.93 0.01 -0.40
C ASP A 73 -16.48 1.34 -0.99
N ALA A 74 -17.36 2.34 -0.94
CA ALA A 74 -17.05 3.68 -1.45
C ALA A 74 -15.93 4.38 -0.67
N GLY A 75 -15.79 4.11 0.63
CA GLY A 75 -14.74 4.68 1.48
C GLY A 75 -13.37 4.15 1.06
N TRP A 76 -13.25 2.84 0.92
CA TRP A 76 -12.03 2.20 0.47
C TRP A 76 -11.64 2.64 -0.95
N LYS A 77 -12.61 2.77 -1.86
CA LYS A 77 -12.35 3.32 -3.21
C LYS A 77 -11.79 4.73 -3.15
N PHE A 78 -12.38 5.59 -2.33
CA PHE A 78 -11.90 6.95 -2.16
C PHE A 78 -10.47 6.97 -1.63
N SER A 79 -10.18 6.21 -0.58
CA SER A 79 -8.84 6.09 0.00
C SER A 79 -7.83 5.53 -1.00
N MET A 80 -8.22 4.53 -1.80
CA MET A 80 -7.38 3.97 -2.86
C MET A 80 -7.01 4.99 -3.94
N LEU A 81 -8.01 5.75 -4.41
CA LEU A 81 -7.83 6.76 -5.44
C LEU A 81 -7.02 7.96 -4.94
N TYR A 82 -7.35 8.46 -3.75
CA TYR A 82 -6.76 9.69 -3.21
C TYR A 82 -5.36 9.45 -2.62
N GLY A 83 -5.15 8.32 -1.94
CA GLY A 83 -3.87 7.94 -1.33
C GLY A 83 -2.98 7.17 -2.30
N LEU A 84 -3.11 5.84 -2.29
CA LEU A 84 -2.18 4.94 -2.99
C LEU A 84 -2.01 5.24 -4.49
N ILE A 85 -3.09 5.44 -5.26
CA ILE A 85 -3.00 5.68 -6.71
C ILE A 85 -2.35 7.04 -7.02
N THR A 86 -2.66 8.07 -6.24
CA THR A 86 -1.99 9.38 -6.35
C THR A 86 -0.49 9.23 -6.10
N GLN A 87 -0.11 8.48 -5.06
CA GLN A 87 1.30 8.25 -4.71
C GLN A 87 2.04 7.46 -5.79
N LEU A 88 1.46 6.37 -6.32
CA LEU A 88 2.01 5.60 -7.45
C LEU A 88 2.26 6.51 -8.66
N SER A 89 1.32 7.38 -8.98
CA SER A 89 1.45 8.32 -10.10
C SER A 89 2.61 9.31 -9.88
N GLN A 90 2.81 9.79 -8.66
CA GLN A 90 3.92 10.70 -8.33
C GLN A 90 5.28 10.00 -8.37
N SER A 91 5.35 8.75 -7.92
CA SER A 91 6.59 7.96 -7.93
C SER A 91 7.11 7.71 -9.35
N GLN A 92 6.22 7.39 -10.29
CA GLN A 92 6.61 7.19 -11.70
C GLN A 92 7.11 8.48 -12.36
N ASN A 93 6.44 9.61 -12.10
CA ASN A 93 6.86 10.92 -12.64
C ASN A 93 8.27 11.34 -12.20
N ARG A 94 8.75 10.90 -11.03
CA ARG A 94 10.12 11.20 -10.56
C ARG A 94 11.19 10.43 -11.34
N VAL A 95 10.87 9.22 -11.81
CA VAL A 95 11.77 8.42 -12.65
C VAL A 95 11.87 9.03 -14.06
N ASP A 96 10.75 9.45 -14.62
CA ASP A 96 10.69 10.04 -15.97
C ASP A 96 11.30 11.45 -16.07
N SER A 97 11.33 12.19 -14.95
CA SER A 97 11.90 13.55 -14.90
C SER A 97 13.42 13.59 -14.79
N ASN A 98 14.11 12.45 -14.76
CA ASN A 98 15.57 12.38 -14.64
C ASN A 98 16.24 12.07 -16.00
N PRO A 99 16.73 13.09 -16.74
CA PRO A 99 17.27 12.89 -18.09
C PRO A 99 18.62 12.15 -18.15
N VAL A 100 19.19 11.74 -17.02
CA VAL A 100 20.55 11.17 -16.94
C VAL A 100 20.60 9.66 -17.27
N LEU A 101 19.45 9.00 -17.44
CA LEU A 101 19.37 7.54 -17.67
C LEU A 101 18.75 7.13 -19.03
N ARG A 102 18.65 8.03 -20.00
CA ARG A 102 18.27 7.68 -21.39
C ARG A 102 19.45 7.69 -22.34
#